data_AF-T1BK63-F1
#
_entry.id   AF-T1BK63-F1
#
_cell.length_a   1.000
_cell.length_b   1.000
_cell.length_c   1.000
_cell.angle_alpha   90.00
_cell.angle_beta   90.00
_cell.angle_gamma   90.00
#
_symmetry.space_group_name_H-M   'P 1'
#
loop_
_entity.id
_entity.type
_entity.pdbx_description
1 polymer ?
#
loop_
_entity_poly.entity_id
_entity_poly.type
_entity_poly.pdbx_seq_one_letter_code
_entity_poly.pdbx_strand_id
1 'polypeptide(L)' 'MLPSPPARLDLRGIACPLTFVRTRVALERLPPGQPLEVLLDMGEPAESVPRTCEEEGDLVLELGPW' A
#
# COMPACT_ATOMS: atom_id res chain seq x y z
N MET A 1 8.42 10.71 -20.20
CA MET A 1 8.83 9.82 -19.10
C MET A 1 7.91 8.62 -19.11
N LEU A 2 8.45 7.40 -19.13
CA LEU A 2 7.68 6.21 -18.80
C LEU A 2 7.46 6.21 -17.28
N PRO A 3 6.29 5.81 -16.77
CA PRO A 3 6.11 5.67 -15.32
C PRO A 3 7.12 4.63 -14.79
N SER A 4 7.79 4.96 -13.68
CA SER A 4 8.60 3.98 -12.98
C SER A 4 7.71 2.81 -12.53
N PRO A 5 8.18 1.56 -12.62
CA PRO A 5 7.42 0.43 -12.14
C PRO A 5 7.12 0.60 -10.63
N PRO A 6 5.96 0.12 -10.16
CA PRO A 6 5.63 0.22 -8.75
C PRO A 6 6.67 -0.50 -7.90
N ALA A 7 7.07 0.13 -6.79
CA ALA A 7 7.79 -0.60 -5.76
C ALA A 7 6.83 -1.61 -5.12
N ARG A 8 7.28 -2.83 -4.83
CA ARG A 8 6.42 -3.87 -4.25
C ARG A 8 6.76 -4.09 -2.78
N LEU A 9 5.74 -4.17 -1.93
CA LEU A 9 5.83 -4.47 -0.50
C LEU A 9 4.91 -5.65 -0.17
N ASP A 10 5.48 -6.75 0.32
CA ASP A 10 4.72 -7.93 0.73
C ASP A 10 4.47 -7.91 2.23
N LEU A 11 3.20 -7.87 2.62
CA LEU A 11 2.74 -7.84 4.01
C LEU A 11 1.78 -9.00 4.33
N ARG A 12 1.78 -10.06 3.52
CA ARG A 12 1.02 -11.28 3.80
C ARG A 12 1.54 -11.94 5.07
N GLY A 13 0.62 -12.46 5.89
CA GLY A 13 0.90 -13.02 7.22
C GLY A 13 1.26 -11.98 8.29
N ILE A 14 1.22 -10.68 7.99
CA ILE A 14 1.52 -9.63 8.96
C ILE A 14 0.23 -9.20 9.66
N ALA A 15 0.19 -9.37 10.98
CA ALA A 15 -0.95 -8.97 11.79
C ALA A 15 -1.07 -7.43 11.89
N CYS A 16 -2.30 -6.94 11.95
CA CYS A 16 -2.59 -5.55 12.26
C CYS A 16 -2.09 -5.17 13.67
N PRO A 17 -1.69 -3.90 13.89
CA PRO A 17 -1.76 -2.77 12.95
C PRO A 17 -0.50 -2.59 12.07
N LEU A 18 0.41 -3.58 12.06
CA LEU A 18 1.72 -3.42 11.42
C LEU A 18 1.65 -3.30 9.89
N THR A 19 0.57 -3.79 9.27
CA THR A 19 0.31 -3.68 7.84
C THR A 19 0.31 -2.23 7.38
N PHE A 20 -0.54 -1.41 7.97
CA PHE A 20 -0.62 0.01 7.61
C PHE A 20 0.67 0.77 7.93
N VAL A 21 1.26 0.55 9.12
CA VAL A 21 2.49 1.23 9.53
C VAL A 21 3.61 0.98 8.53
N ARG A 22 3.76 -0.25 8.04
CA ARG A 22 4.78 -0.60 7.03
C ARG A 22 4.46 0.00 5.66
N THR A 23 3.19 0.02 5.26
CA THR A 23 2.74 0.70 4.03
C THR A 23 3.12 2.17 4.04
N ARG A 24 2.82 2.89 5.12
CA ARG A 24 3.17 4.33 5.27
C ARG A 24 4.66 4.59 5.22
N VAL A 25 5.45 3.84 5.99
CA VAL A 25 6.92 3.97 5.98
C VAL A 25 7.51 3.69 4.60
N ALA A 26 6.91 2.78 3.83
CA ALA A 26 7.34 2.52 2.46
C ALA A 26 6.96 3.67 1.52
N LEU A 27 5.73 4.19 1.59
CA LEU A 27 5.27 5.34 0.79
C LEU A 27 6.14 6.58 1.03
N GLU A 28 6.48 6.90 2.28
CA GLU A 28 7.31 8.06 2.64
C GLU A 28 8.75 7.99 2.09
N ARG A 29 9.23 6.79 1.78
CA ARG A 29 10.56 6.57 1.18
C ARG A 29 10.55 6.66 -0.34
N LEU A 30 9.37 6.69 -0.96
CA LEU A 30 9.26 6.76 -2.41
C LEU A 30 9.39 8.20 -2.92
N PRO A 31 10.04 8.39 -4.09
CA PRO A 31 9.96 9.64 -4.82
C PRO A 31 8.51 10.03 -5.14
N PRO A 32 8.18 11.34 -5.16
CA PRO A 32 6.86 11.79 -5.57
C PRO A 32 6.47 11.24 -6.95
N GLY A 33 5.25 10.72 -7.06
CA GLY A 33 4.72 10.14 -8.29
C GLY A 33 5.15 8.70 -8.56
N GLN A 34 5.91 8.06 -7.67
CA GLN A 34 6.20 6.63 -7.76
C GLN A 34 5.14 5.81 -6.99
N PRO A 35 4.46 4.85 -7.64
CA PRO A 35 3.46 4.02 -6.98
C PRO A 35 4.08 2.92 -6.10
N LEU A 36 3.34 2.51 -5.07
CA LEU A 36 3.62 1.35 -4.22
C LEU A 36 2.54 0.28 -4.43
N GLU A 37 2.95 -0.94 -4.78
CA GLU A 37 2.11 -2.13 -4.78
C GLU A 37 2.25 -2.85 -3.44
N VAL A 38 1.15 -3.06 -2.73
CA VAL A 38 1.14 -3.71 -1.41
C VAL A 38 0.37 -5.02 -1.48
N LEU A 39 1.01 -6.13 -1.15
CA LEU A 39 0.35 -7.43 -1.05
C LEU A 39 -0.13 -7.63 0.37
N LEU A 40 -1.43 -7.82 0.54
CA LEU A 40 -2.10 -8.00 1.81
C LEU A 40 -2.86 -9.32 1.84
N ASP A 41 -3.04 -9.86 3.03
CA ASP A 41 -4.00 -10.95 3.23
C ASP A 41 -5.42 -10.43 3.03
N MET A 42 -6.28 -11.31 2.54
CA MET A 42 -7.71 -11.04 2.40
C MET A 42 -8.35 -10.78 3.77
N GLY A 43 -9.40 -9.97 3.77
CA GLY A 43 -10.14 -9.60 4.98
C GLY A 43 -9.75 -8.21 5.47
N GLU A 44 -9.65 -8.04 6.78
CA GLU A 44 -9.52 -6.72 7.40
C GLU A 44 -8.33 -5.88 6.86
N PRO A 45 -7.12 -6.41 6.64
CA PRO A 45 -6.02 -5.61 6.10
C PRO A 45 -6.28 -5.07 4.69
N ALA A 46 -6.91 -5.88 3.83
CA ALA A 46 -7.26 -5.47 2.46
C ALA A 46 -8.35 -4.40 2.41
N GLU A 47 -9.14 -4.26 3.47
CA GLU A 47 -10.16 -3.20 3.61
C GLU A 47 -9.61 -1.97 4.33
N SER A 48 -8.85 -2.15 5.41
CA SER A 48 -8.43 -1.06 6.27
C SER A 48 -7.25 -0.27 5.71
N VAL A 49 -6.26 -0.92 5.11
CA VAL A 49 -5.09 -0.25 4.54
C VAL A 49 -5.45 0.75 3.43
N PRO A 50 -6.21 0.40 2.37
CA PRO A 50 -6.55 1.37 1.33
C PRO A 50 -7.39 2.52 1.87
N ARG A 51 -8.38 2.24 2.72
CA ARG A 51 -9.20 3.28 3.36
C ARG A 51 -8.34 4.26 4.16
N THR A 52 -7.42 3.77 5.01
CA THR A 52 -6.59 4.67 5.81
C THR A 52 -5.57 5.43 4.95
N CYS A 53 -5.10 4.86 3.84
CA CYS A 53 -4.33 5.61 2.83
C CYS A 53 -5.15 6.78 2.25
N GLU A 54 -6.41 6.56 1.88
CA GLU A 54 -7.29 7.63 1.39
C GLU A 54 -7.57 8.70 2.48
N GLU A 55 -7.79 8.28 3.72
CA GLU A 55 -8.00 9.17 4.87
C GLU A 55 -6.78 10.08 5.14
N GLU A 56 -5.57 9.56 4.93
CA GLU A 56 -4.31 10.32 5.03
C GLU A 56 -3.98 11.17 3.78
N GLY A 57 -4.80 11.06 2.73
CA GLY A 57 -4.67 11.83 1.50
C GLY A 57 -3.80 11.20 0.40
N ASP A 58 -3.46 9.91 0.52
CA ASP A 58 -2.88 9.17 -0.59
C ASP A 58 -3.93 8.83 -1.65
N LEU A 59 -3.46 8.54 -2.86
CA LEU A 59 -4.30 8.05 -3.95
C LEU A 59 -4.16 6.54 -4.11
N VAL A 60 -5.26 5.81 -3.94
CA VAL A 60 -5.35 4.39 -4.30
C VAL A 60 -5.59 4.28 -5.82
N LEU A 61 -4.63 3.72 -6.54
CA LEU A 61 -4.69 3.62 -8.01
C LEU A 61 -5.49 2.41 -8.49
N GLU A 62 -5.34 1.27 -7.83
CA GLU A 62 -5.96 0.01 -8.20
C GLU A 62 -6.13 -0.88 -6.96
N LEU A 63 -7.25 -1.60 -6.90
CA LEU A 63 -7.49 -2.67 -5.93
C LEU A 63 -7.95 -3.91 -6.70
N GLY A 64 -7.24 -5.01 -6.52
CA GLY A 64 -7.54 -6.24 -7.24
C GLY A 64 -6.97 -7.47 -6.54
N PRO A 65 -7.50 -8.66 -6.88
CA PRO A 65 -6.88 -9.91 -6.48
C PRO A 65 -5.51 -10.06 -7.14
N TRP A 66 -4.55 -10.59 -6.40
CA TRP A 66 -3.19 -10.89 -6.87
C TRP A 66 -3.00 -12.38 -7.16
#